data_AF-A0A7Y6TTE7-F1
#
_entry.id   AF-A0A7Y6TTE7-F1
#
_cell.length_a   1.000
_cell.length_b   1.000
_cell.length_c   1.000
_cell.angle_alpha   90.00
_cell.angle_beta   90.00
_cell.angle_gamma   90.00
#
_symmetry.space_group_name_H-M   'P 1'
#
loop_
_entity.id
_entity.type
_entity.pdbx_description
1 polymer ?
#
loop_
_entity_poly.entity_id
_entity_poly.type
_entity_poly.pdbx_seq_one_letter_code
_entity_poly.pdbx_strand_id
1 'polypeptide(L)'
;MSNAFPVSQGEIVRVLGPCCHITLNTGAEAFYINGQFITDACPGEGAPWLLNLARSIAAASGHTLRCYVVSEPDDEEWAWNDVVDQLAIRARVDAAPLFTPAGPEAPRGLIARLLSFRP
;
A
#
# COMPACT_ATOMS: atom_id res chain seq x y z
N MET A 1 -18.07 -24.93 5.74
CA MET A 1 -17.78 -24.51 4.35
C MET A 1 -18.19 -23.06 4.24
N SER A 2 -17.27 -22.12 4.49
CA SER A 2 -17.61 -20.70 4.48
C SER A 2 -17.79 -20.24 3.05
N ASN A 3 -19.00 -19.86 2.66
CA ASN A 3 -19.29 -19.16 1.41
C ASN A 3 -18.63 -17.76 1.48
N ALA A 4 -17.32 -17.69 1.26
CA ALA A 4 -16.66 -16.43 0.96
C ALA A 4 -16.94 -16.13 -0.51
N PHE A 5 -17.79 -15.14 -0.77
CA PHE A 5 -17.94 -14.60 -2.13
C PHE A 5 -16.55 -14.25 -2.66
N PRO A 6 -16.21 -14.64 -3.91
CA PRO A 6 -14.90 -14.33 -4.49
C PRO A 6 -14.67 -12.82 -4.43
N VAL A 7 -13.43 -12.42 -4.17
CA VAL A 7 -13.05 -11.00 -4.17
C VAL A 7 -13.16 -10.49 -5.60
N SER A 8 -13.91 -9.41 -5.79
CA SER A 8 -14.04 -8.80 -7.11
C SER A 8 -12.90 -7.83 -7.38
N GLN A 9 -12.54 -7.66 -8.65
CA GLN A 9 -11.54 -6.67 -9.04
C GLN A 9 -11.90 -5.24 -8.60
N GLY A 10 -13.20 -4.91 -8.57
CA GLY A 10 -13.67 -3.62 -8.06
C GLY A 10 -13.36 -3.42 -6.57
N GLU A 11 -13.42 -4.48 -5.76
CA GLU A 11 -13.04 -4.43 -4.34
C GLU A 11 -11.53 -4.25 -4.18
N ILE A 12 -10.72 -4.96 -4.97
CA ILE A 12 -9.27 -4.80 -4.99
C ILE A 12 -8.91 -3.36 -5.34
N VAL A 13 -9.46 -2.81 -6.43
CA VAL A 13 -9.25 -1.41 -6.84
C VAL A 13 -9.66 -0.44 -5.73
N ARG A 14 -10.80 -0.67 -5.07
CA ARG A 14 -11.27 0.18 -3.98
C ARG A 14 -10.30 0.21 -2.80
N VAL A 15 -9.72 -0.94 -2.44
CA VAL A 15 -8.83 -1.10 -1.29
C VAL A 15 -7.41 -0.63 -1.60
N LEU A 16 -6.87 -0.99 -2.75
CA LEU A 16 -5.51 -0.61 -3.15
C LEU A 16 -5.44 0.84 -3.65
N GLY A 17 -6.52 1.36 -4.24
CA GLY A 17 -6.52 2.67 -4.87
C GLY A 17 -5.71 2.69 -6.17
N PRO A 18 -5.43 3.90 -6.72
CA PRO A 18 -4.77 4.04 -8.02
C PRO A 18 -3.32 3.57 -8.05
N CYS A 19 -2.57 3.79 -6.96
CA CYS A 19 -1.21 3.31 -6.77
C CYS A 19 -1.07 2.74 -5.37
N CYS A 20 -0.56 1.52 -5.26
CA CYS A 20 -0.44 0.81 -3.99
C CYS A 20 0.88 0.09 -3.87
N HIS A 21 1.55 0.25 -2.74
CA HIS A 21 2.71 -0.51 -2.34
C HIS A 21 2.37 -1.37 -1.12
N ILE A 22 2.83 -2.61 -1.13
CA ILE A 22 2.61 -3.57 -0.04
C ILE A 22 3.97 -4.08 0.39
N THR A 23 4.23 -4.10 1.70
CA THR A 23 5.40 -4.71 2.32
C THR A 23 4.97 -5.84 3.24
N LEU A 24 5.56 -7.01 3.06
CA LEU A 24 5.44 -8.10 4.01
C LEU A 24 6.36 -7.88 5.21
N ASN A 25 6.01 -8.44 6.37
CA ASN A 25 6.88 -8.49 7.54
C ASN A 25 8.24 -9.16 7.28
N THR A 26 8.35 -10.01 6.25
CA THR A 26 9.62 -10.59 5.76
C THR A 26 10.49 -9.59 4.99
N GLY A 27 9.94 -8.43 4.62
CA GLY A 27 10.60 -7.41 3.81
C GLY A 27 10.38 -7.55 2.31
N ALA A 28 9.63 -8.56 1.85
CA ALA A 28 9.20 -8.64 0.45
C ALA A 28 8.25 -7.49 0.12
N GLU A 29 8.37 -6.92 -1.07
CA GLU A 29 7.59 -5.77 -1.50
C GLU A 29 6.84 -6.06 -2.80
N ALA A 30 5.65 -5.49 -2.97
CA ALA A 30 4.93 -5.48 -4.24
C ALA A 30 4.35 -4.12 -4.55
N PHE A 31 4.25 -3.83 -5.85
CA PHE A 31 3.65 -2.61 -6.36
C PHE A 31 2.50 -2.91 -7.34
N TYR A 32 1.42 -2.17 -7.16
CA TYR A 32 0.19 -2.28 -7.91
C TYR A 32 -0.26 -0.92 -8.45
N ILE A 33 -0.85 -0.94 -9.65
CA ILE A 33 -1.53 0.22 -10.25
C ILE A 33 -2.96 -0.20 -10.61
N ASN A 34 -3.97 0.56 -10.14
CA ASN A 34 -5.39 0.26 -10.38
C ASN A 34 -5.75 -1.21 -10.09
N GLY A 35 -5.23 -1.74 -8.99
CA GLY A 35 -5.45 -3.13 -8.58
C GLY A 35 -4.79 -4.18 -9.46
N GLN A 36 -3.91 -3.81 -10.39
CA GLN A 36 -3.13 -4.73 -11.22
C GLN A 36 -1.71 -4.84 -10.69
N PHE A 37 -1.20 -6.08 -10.62
CA PHE A 37 0.18 -6.35 -10.23
C PHE A 37 1.14 -5.81 -11.29
N ILE A 38 2.17 -5.08 -10.85
CA ILE A 38 3.19 -4.51 -11.74
C ILE A 38 4.52 -5.23 -11.58
N THR A 39 5.00 -5.31 -10.34
CA THR A 39 6.27 -5.95 -10.00
C THR A 39 6.37 -6.17 -8.50
N ASP A 40 7.26 -7.06 -8.09
CA ASP A 40 7.68 -7.29 -6.72
C ASP A 40 9.21 -7.19 -6.56
N ALA A 41 9.64 -7.23 -5.30
CA ALA A 41 11.03 -7.27 -4.90
C ALA A 41 11.19 -8.27 -3.74
N CYS A 42 12.23 -9.10 -3.81
CA CYS A 42 12.53 -10.08 -2.79
C CYS A 42 13.16 -9.42 -1.54
N PRO A 43 13.03 -10.05 -0.36
CA PRO A 43 13.74 -9.61 0.84
C PRO A 43 15.25 -9.53 0.59
N GLY A 44 15.88 -8.45 1.06
CA GLY A 44 17.34 -8.31 1.05
C GLY A 44 17.95 -7.72 -0.24
N GLU A 45 17.14 -7.30 -1.21
CA GLU A 45 17.62 -6.62 -2.44
C GLU A 45 18.20 -5.20 -2.22
N GLY A 46 18.33 -4.75 -0.97
CA GLY A 46 18.92 -3.46 -0.59
C GLY A 46 17.91 -2.49 0.01
N ALA A 47 18.20 -1.19 -0.07
CA ALA A 47 17.25 -0.14 0.36
C ALA A 47 15.92 -0.28 -0.41
N PRO A 48 14.76 0.16 0.13
CA PRO A 48 13.44 -0.10 -0.43
C PRO A 48 13.24 0.65 -1.77
N TRP A 49 13.84 0.12 -2.81
CA TRP A 49 13.91 0.70 -4.14
C TRP A 49 12.52 0.69 -4.78
N LEU A 50 11.74 -0.37 -4.51
CA LEU A 50 10.40 -0.51 -5.05
C LEU A 50 9.43 0.50 -4.41
N LEU A 51 9.54 0.77 -3.10
CA LEU A 51 8.80 1.86 -2.46
C LEU A 51 9.13 3.23 -3.07
N ASN A 52 10.42 3.50 -3.32
CA ASN A 52 10.84 4.76 -3.94
C ASN A 52 10.34 4.89 -5.38
N LEU A 53 10.35 3.80 -6.15
CA LEU A 53 9.75 3.74 -7.48
C LEU A 53 8.24 4.00 -7.42
N ALA A 54 7.52 3.32 -6.54
CA ALA A 54 6.09 3.50 -6.34
C ALA A 54 5.72 4.95 -5.99
N ARG A 55 6.50 5.60 -5.11
CA ARG A 55 6.34 7.02 -4.77
C ARG A 55 6.54 7.93 -5.98
N SER A 56 7.55 7.64 -6.79
CA SER A 56 7.88 8.43 -7.97
C SER A 56 6.78 8.32 -9.03
N ILE A 57 6.25 7.11 -9.26
CA ILE A 57 5.15 6.86 -10.19
C ILE A 57 3.85 7.51 -9.70
N ALA A 58 3.51 7.38 -8.43
CA ALA A 58 2.33 8.01 -7.85
C ALA A 58 2.40 9.55 -7.98
N ALA A 59 3.56 10.14 -7.68
CA ALA A 59 3.78 11.58 -7.85
C ALA A 59 3.67 12.03 -9.32
N ALA A 60 4.29 11.30 -10.25
CA ALA A 60 4.25 11.64 -11.67
C ALA A 60 2.85 11.49 -12.27
N SER A 61 2.04 10.57 -11.74
CA SER A 61 0.65 10.35 -12.17
C SER A 61 -0.37 11.24 -11.46
N GLY A 62 0.04 12.05 -10.48
CA GLY A 62 -0.87 12.87 -9.68
C GLY A 62 -1.79 12.06 -8.75
N HIS A 63 -1.37 10.85 -8.38
CA HIS A 63 -2.11 9.97 -7.50
C HIS A 63 -1.46 9.86 -6.11
N THR A 64 -2.28 9.59 -5.09
CA THR A 64 -1.77 9.25 -3.76
C THR A 64 -1.31 7.79 -3.75
N LEU A 65 -0.11 7.54 -3.23
CA LEU A 65 0.36 6.18 -2.95
C LEU A 65 -0.26 5.66 -1.66
N ARG A 66 -0.97 4.55 -1.71
CA ARG A 66 -1.32 3.78 -0.51
C ARG A 66 -0.21 2.81 -0.17
N CYS A 67 0.10 2.68 1.12
CA CYS A 67 1.10 1.75 1.61
C CYS A 67 0.46 0.82 2.64
N TYR A 68 0.65 -0.49 2.47
CA TYR A 68 0.25 -1.50 3.45
C TYR A 68 1.46 -2.24 3.98
N VAL A 69 1.46 -2.51 5.27
CA VAL A 69 2.38 -3.45 5.90
C VAL A 69 1.54 -4.60 6.43
N VAL A 70 1.80 -5.81 5.95
CA VAL A 70 1.01 -7.01 6.28
C VAL A 70 1.92 -8.17 6.62
N SER A 71 1.37 -9.18 7.29
CA SER A 71 2.07 -10.45 7.49
C SER A 71 2.10 -11.24 6.18
N GLU A 72 3.20 -11.95 5.95
CA GLU A 72 3.24 -13.02 4.94
C GLU A 72 2.11 -14.03 5.21
N PRO A 73 1.42 -14.52 4.16
CA PRO A 73 0.46 -15.61 4.31
C PRO A 73 1.10 -16.88 4.89
N ASP A 74 0.33 -17.63 5.69
CA ASP A 74 0.82 -18.88 6.30
C ASP A 74 1.01 -20.03 5.28
N ASP A 75 0.39 -19.92 4.10
CA ASP A 75 0.51 -20.90 3.02
C ASP A 75 1.85 -20.73 2.30
N GLU A 76 2.69 -21.78 2.25
CA GLU A 76 4.01 -21.72 1.61
C GLU A 76 3.95 -21.52 0.09
N GLU A 77 2.83 -21.84 -0.56
CA GLU A 77 2.61 -21.66 -2.00
C GLU A 77 1.86 -20.36 -2.34
N TRP A 78 1.85 -19.40 -1.42
CA TRP A 78 1.13 -18.14 -1.59
C TRP A 78 1.63 -17.33 -2.80
N ALA A 79 0.69 -16.59 -3.40
CA ALA A 79 0.96 -15.57 -4.40
C ALA A 79 0.49 -14.20 -3.92
N TRP A 80 1.02 -13.15 -4.53
CA TRP A 80 0.64 -11.76 -4.25
C TRP A 80 -0.88 -11.50 -4.36
N ASN A 81 -1.59 -12.27 -5.19
CA ASN A 81 -3.05 -12.24 -5.28
C ASN A 81 -3.75 -12.66 -3.97
N ASP A 82 -3.20 -13.63 -3.24
CA ASP A 82 -3.74 -14.06 -1.95
C ASP A 82 -3.63 -12.94 -0.91
N VAL A 83 -2.53 -12.17 -0.94
CA VAL A 83 -2.32 -11.02 -0.05
C VAL A 83 -3.36 -9.93 -0.30
N VAL A 84 -3.64 -9.60 -1.56
CA VAL A 84 -4.63 -8.56 -1.89
C VAL A 84 -6.06 -9.02 -1.66
N ASP A 85 -6.35 -10.31 -1.85
CA ASP A 85 -7.65 -10.89 -1.51
C ASP A 85 -7.89 -10.84 0.00
N GLN A 86 -6.88 -11.19 0.81
CA GLN A 86 -6.96 -11.04 2.26
C GLN A 86 -7.16 -9.58 2.69
N LEU A 87 -6.47 -8.63 2.06
CA LEU A 87 -6.68 -7.20 2.31
C LEU A 87 -8.10 -6.77 1.97
N ALA A 88 -8.63 -7.22 0.83
CA ALA A 88 -9.99 -6.91 0.40
C ALA A 88 -11.03 -7.52 1.35
N ILE A 89 -10.83 -8.76 1.78
CA ILE A 89 -11.69 -9.44 2.75
C ILE A 89 -11.68 -8.73 4.10
N ARG A 90 -10.50 -8.33 4.62
CA ARG A 90 -10.39 -7.57 5.87
C ARG A 90 -11.15 -6.24 5.77
N ALA A 91 -11.03 -5.53 4.65
CA ALA A 91 -11.75 -4.29 4.39
C ALA A 91 -13.29 -4.45 4.24
N ARG A 92 -13.81 -5.68 4.06
CA ARG A 92 -15.27 -5.95 4.14
C ARG A 92 -15.76 -5.89 5.58
N VAL A 93 -14.93 -6.35 6.52
CA VAL A 93 -15.28 -6.48 7.95
C VAL A 93 -15.04 -5.17 8.68
N ASP A 94 -13.96 -4.46 8.33
CA ASP A 94 -13.60 -3.18 8.91
C ASP A 94 -14.31 -2.01 8.18
N ALA A 95 -15.57 -1.76 8.53
CA ALA A 95 -16.30 -0.57 8.07
C ALA A 95 -15.79 0.76 8.69
N ALA A 96 -14.72 0.74 9.47
CA ALA A 96 -14.04 1.90 10.04
C ALA A 96 -12.57 1.94 9.57
N PRO A 97 -12.00 3.12 9.29
CA PRO A 97 -10.70 3.20 8.62
C PRO A 97 -9.58 2.83 9.59
N LEU A 98 -9.01 1.63 9.43
CA LEU A 98 -7.84 1.17 10.20
C LEU A 98 -6.52 1.79 9.75
N PHE A 99 -6.51 2.59 8.69
CA PHE A 99 -5.26 3.06 8.11
C PHE A 99 -5.33 4.56 7.88
N THR A 100 -4.81 5.31 8.85
CA THR A 100 -4.31 6.65 8.57
C THR A 100 -3.25 6.49 7.48
N PRO A 101 -3.45 7.01 6.25
CA PRO A 101 -2.31 7.24 5.38
C PRO A 101 -1.33 8.09 6.17
N ALA A 102 -0.04 7.77 6.10
CA ALA A 102 0.98 8.70 6.58
C ALA A 102 0.78 10.00 5.78
N GLY A 103 0.00 10.93 6.34
CA GLY A 103 -0.11 12.27 5.81
C GLY A 103 1.30 12.86 5.77
N PRO A 104 1.57 13.81 4.85
CA PRO A 104 2.87 14.44 4.80
C PRO A 104 3.19 14.96 6.21
N GLU A 105 4.23 14.40 6.81
CA GLU A 105 4.63 14.73 8.18
C GLU A 105 4.70 16.25 8.25
N ALA A 106 3.89 16.87 9.12
CA ALA A 106 3.91 18.32 9.27
C ALA A 106 5.37 18.73 9.52
N PRO A 107 5.93 19.70 8.77
CA PRO A 107 7.34 19.99 8.84
C PRO A 107 7.71 20.41 10.27
N ARG A 108 8.35 19.51 11.01
CA ARG A 108 8.86 19.80 12.35
C ARG A 108 10.19 20.50 12.21
N GLY A 109 10.29 21.69 12.78
CA GLY A 109 11.49 22.52 12.78
C GLY A 109 11.37 23.77 11.92
N LEU A 110 12.51 24.26 11.44
CA LEU A 110 12.72 25.60 10.90
C LEU A 110 11.74 26.01 9.77
N ILE A 111 11.20 25.04 9.05
CA ILE A 111 10.21 25.22 7.97
C ILE A 111 8.86 25.73 8.48
N ALA A 112 8.39 25.32 9.67
CA ALA A 112 7.16 25.85 10.28
C ALA A 112 7.29 27.34 10.65
N ARG A 113 8.50 27.77 11.02
CA ARG A 113 8.80 29.17 11.36
C ARG A 113 8.82 30.08 10.14
N LEU A 114 9.25 29.59 8.99
CA LEU A 114 9.24 30.34 7.73
C LEU A 114 7.83 30.58 7.18
N LEU A 115 6.92 29.62 7.37
CA LEU A 115 5.52 29.74 6.91
C LEU A 115 4.65 30.63 7.81
N SER A 116 5.10 30.94 9.03
CA SER A 116 4.40 31.79 9.99
C SER A 116 4.74 33.28 9.84
N PHE A 117 5.76 33.63 9.04
CA PHE A 117 6.08 34.99 8.67
C PHE A 117 5.44 35.29 7.31
N ARG A 118 4.19 35.75 7.35
CA ARG A 118 3.67 36.61 6.27
C ARG A 118 3.82 38.07 6.73
N PRO A 119 4.25 38.99 5.84
CA PRO A 119 4.40 40.42 6.15
C PRO A 119 3.06 41.08 6.47
#